data_AF-A0A6P1D466-F1
#
_entry.id   AF-A0A6P1D466-F1
#
_cell.length_a   1.000
_cell.length_b   1.000
_cell.length_c   1.000
_cell.angle_alpha   90.00
_cell.angle_beta   90.00
_cell.angle_gamma   90.00
#
_symmetry.space_group_name_H-M   'P 1'
#
loop_
_entity.id
_entity.type
_entity.pdbx_description
1 polymer ?
#
loop_
_entity_poly.entity_id
_entity_poly.type
_entity_poly.pdbx_seq_one_letter_code
_entity_poly.pdbx_strand_id
1 'polypeptide(L)'
;MWETSARLLRLLSLLQMHREWTGTDLAAELGIDVRTVRRDIDKLRNLGYPVDAARGVAGYRLGAGTHLPPLLLDDDEAVAVAIGLRTAAGGTIAGIEDSSLRALTKLEQMLPSRLRHRVRTLLAATVSVGAGGPTVDPEILTAIAGAIRDKHRLRFDYHSHDGTTTLRITVPPDLNWRDR
;
A
#
# COMPACT_ATOMS: atom_id res chain seq x y z
N MET A 1 25.32 -8.94 23.50
CA MET A 1 23.91 -8.84 23.93
C MET A 1 23.28 -7.77 23.06
N TRP A 2 22.40 -8.13 22.12
CA TRP A 2 21.78 -7.13 21.24
C TRP A 2 20.96 -6.16 22.10
N GLU A 3 21.16 -4.85 21.92
CA GLU A 3 20.30 -3.84 22.54
C GLU A 3 18.84 -4.15 22.19
N THR A 4 17.95 -4.07 23.18
CA THR A 4 16.53 -4.45 23.05
C THR A 4 15.85 -3.78 21.84
N SER A 5 16.25 -2.56 21.50
CA SER A 5 15.77 -1.80 20.34
C SER A 5 16.18 -2.44 19.01
N ALA A 6 17.44 -2.84 18.86
CA ALA A 6 17.94 -3.51 17.64
C ALA A 6 17.23 -4.86 17.41
N ARG A 7 16.97 -5.60 18.49
CA ARG A 7 16.26 -6.87 18.42
C ARG A 7 14.79 -6.71 17.99
N LEU A 8 14.09 -5.69 18.52
CA LEU A 8 12.72 -5.39 18.13
C LEU A 8 12.61 -4.99 16.66
N LEU A 9 13.55 -4.17 16.17
CA LEU A 9 13.60 -3.80 14.75
C LEU A 9 13.86 -5.02 13.87
N ARG A 10 14.78 -5.91 14.27
CA ARG A 10 15.05 -7.16 13.54
C ARG A 10 13.82 -8.08 13.51
N LEU A 11 13.14 -8.26 14.64
CA LEU A 11 11.89 -9.02 14.72
C LEU A 11 10.82 -8.45 13.79
N LEU A 12 10.67 -7.12 13.74
CA LEU A 12 9.74 -6.45 12.84
C LEU A 12 10.10 -6.72 11.36
N SER A 13 11.38 -6.60 10.98
CA SER A 13 11.83 -6.89 9.61
C SER A 13 11.54 -8.34 9.21
N LEU A 14 11.76 -9.31 10.11
CA LEU A 14 11.42 -10.72 9.84
C LEU A 14 9.93 -10.89 9.57
N LEU A 15 9.06 -10.30 10.41
CA LEU A 15 7.61 -10.37 10.25
C LEU A 15 7.10 -9.67 8.97
N GLN A 16 7.86 -8.73 8.39
CA GLN A 16 7.54 -8.08 7.12
C GLN A 16 7.94 -8.92 5.89
N MET A 17 9.01 -9.72 5.99
CA MET A 17 9.53 -10.50 4.86
C MET A 17 8.72 -11.76 4.54
N HIS A 18 8.17 -12.44 5.56
CA HIS A 18 7.40 -13.68 5.36
C HIS A 18 5.99 -13.57 5.90
N ARG A 19 5.06 -14.25 5.20
CA ARG A 19 3.64 -14.22 5.52
C ARG A 19 3.34 -14.81 6.89
N GLU A 20 4.05 -15.85 7.33
CA GLU A 20 3.82 -16.51 8.62
C GLU A 20 5.14 -17.06 9.17
N TRP A 21 5.36 -16.88 10.48
CA TRP A 21 6.55 -17.35 11.19
C TRP A 21 6.16 -18.14 12.42
N THR A 22 6.78 -19.29 12.68
CA THR A 22 6.55 -19.93 13.99
C THR A 22 7.35 -19.24 15.09
N GLY A 23 6.88 -19.37 16.34
CA GLY A 23 7.62 -18.84 17.50
C GLY A 23 9.00 -19.48 17.68
N THR A 24 9.17 -20.72 17.25
CA THR A 24 10.46 -21.43 17.26
C THR A 24 11.40 -20.96 16.16
N ASP A 25 10.89 -20.65 14.97
CA ASP A 25 11.71 -20.15 13.87
C ASP A 25 12.23 -18.75 14.16
N LEU A 26 11.38 -17.87 14.71
CA LEU A 26 11.80 -16.53 15.15
C LEU A 26 12.84 -16.60 16.27
N ALA A 27 12.68 -17.56 17.19
CA ALA A 27 13.63 -17.77 18.27
C ALA A 27 15.01 -18.20 17.73
N ALA A 28 15.03 -19.14 16.78
CA ALA A 28 16.25 -19.57 16.11
C ALA A 28 16.93 -18.44 15.34
N GLU A 29 16.17 -17.70 14.53
CA GLU A 29 16.70 -16.62 13.68
C GLU A 29 17.24 -15.43 14.51
N LEU A 30 16.61 -15.13 15.64
CA LEU A 30 17.04 -14.06 16.56
C LEU A 30 18.07 -14.52 17.59
N GLY A 31 18.34 -15.83 17.69
CA GLY A 31 19.24 -16.42 18.69
C GLY A 31 18.76 -16.23 20.14
N ILE A 32 17.45 -16.29 20.36
CA ILE A 32 16.81 -16.08 21.67
C ILE A 32 15.81 -17.20 22.00
N ASP A 33 15.28 -17.22 23.22
CA ASP A 33 14.23 -18.17 23.58
C ASP A 33 12.82 -17.72 23.14
N VAL A 34 11.91 -18.68 23.01
CA VAL A 34 10.53 -18.45 22.56
C VAL A 34 9.73 -17.55 23.51
N ARG A 35 10.03 -17.54 24.82
CA ARG A 35 9.39 -16.62 25.78
C ARG A 35 9.86 -15.17 25.53
N THR A 36 11.11 -14.96 25.15
CA THR A 36 11.60 -13.62 24.76
C THR A 36 10.97 -13.16 23.45
N VAL A 37 10.81 -14.04 22.46
CA VAL A 37 10.04 -13.73 21.23
C VAL A 37 8.62 -13.28 21.58
N ARG A 38 7.89 -14.03 22.41
CA ARG A 38 6.54 -13.66 22.87
C ARG A 38 6.51 -12.27 23.50
N ARG A 39 7.47 -11.98 24.40
CA ARG A 39 7.57 -10.69 25.07
C ARG A 39 7.87 -9.54 24.11
N ASP A 40 8.70 -9.77 23.10
CA ASP A 40 9.03 -8.75 22.11
C ASP A 40 7.89 -8.54 21.10
N ILE A 41 7.11 -9.58 20.79
CA ILE A 41 5.85 -9.44 20.03
C ILE A 41 4.83 -8.59 20.78
N ASP A 42 4.67 -8.79 22.09
CA ASP A 42 3.76 -7.96 22.88
C ASP A 42 4.23 -6.50 22.95
N LYS A 43 5.54 -6.25 22.95
CA LYS A 43 6.08 -4.88 22.81
C LYS A 43 5.75 -4.27 21.44
N LEU A 44 5.89 -5.02 20.35
CA LEU A 44 5.50 -4.54 19.02
C LEU A 44 4.00 -4.20 18.97
N ARG A 45 3.13 -5.04 19.57
CA ARG A 45 1.69 -4.75 19.68
C ARG A 45 1.41 -3.46 20.45
N ASN A 46 2.09 -3.24 21.57
CA ASN A 46 1.96 -2.01 22.34
C ASN A 46 2.45 -0.77 21.57
N LEU A 47 3.37 -0.95 20.63
CA LEU A 47 3.85 0.11 19.72
C LEU A 47 2.91 0.33 18.51
N GLY A 48 1.78 -0.37 18.45
CA GLY A 48 0.78 -0.22 17.39
C GLY A 48 1.01 -1.11 16.17
N TYR A 49 1.95 -2.05 16.22
CA TYR A 49 2.11 -3.05 15.16
C TYR A 49 1.12 -4.21 15.36
N PRO A 50 0.18 -4.44 14.44
CA PRO A 50 -0.76 -5.55 14.53
C PRO A 50 -0.01 -6.87 14.30
N VAL A 51 0.28 -7.62 15.35
CA VAL A 51 0.86 -8.97 15.20
C VAL A 51 -0.21 -9.99 15.55
N ASP A 52 -0.71 -10.70 14.54
CA ASP A 52 -1.67 -11.77 14.70
C ASP A 52 -0.97 -13.04 15.20
N ALA A 53 -1.63 -13.79 16.08
CA ALA A 53 -1.23 -15.14 16.44
C ALA A 53 -2.36 -16.08 16.02
N ALA A 54 -2.10 -16.95 15.04
CA ALA A 54 -3.10 -17.92 14.60
C ALA A 54 -3.33 -18.96 15.71
N ARG A 55 -4.59 -19.15 16.14
CA ARG A 55 -4.96 -20.23 17.06
C ARG A 55 -5.08 -21.53 16.24
N GLY A 56 -4.14 -22.45 16.41
CA GLY A 56 -4.19 -23.80 15.85
C GLY A 56 -2.92 -24.25 15.14
N VAL A 57 -2.27 -23.34 14.40
CA VAL A 57 -0.92 -23.51 13.85
C VAL A 57 -0.10 -22.36 14.41
N ALA A 58 0.97 -22.66 15.16
CA ALA A 58 1.67 -21.70 16.00
C ALA A 58 2.47 -20.65 15.20
N GLY A 59 1.77 -19.77 14.48
CA GLY A 59 2.35 -18.76 13.59
C GLY A 59 2.03 -17.33 14.03
N TYR A 60 3.03 -16.46 13.91
CA TYR A 60 2.95 -15.02 14.00
C TYR A 60 2.98 -14.41 12.61
N ARG A 61 2.15 -13.39 12.40
CA ARG A 61 2.10 -12.60 11.16
C ARG A 61 1.86 -11.15 11.48
N LEU A 62 2.44 -10.24 10.70
CA LEU A 62 2.05 -8.84 10.72
C LEU A 62 0.67 -8.67 10.01
N GLY A 63 -0.34 -8.28 10.77
CA GLY A 63 -1.68 -7.97 10.27
C GLY A 63 -1.75 -6.61 9.55
N ALA A 64 -2.90 -6.32 8.94
CA ALA A 64 -3.17 -4.99 8.39
C ALA A 64 -3.64 -4.08 9.54
N GLY A 65 -2.84 -3.08 9.90
CA GLY A 65 -3.14 -2.15 11.00
C GLY A 65 -4.05 -1.02 10.59
N THR A 66 -4.45 -0.17 11.54
CA THR A 66 -5.18 1.09 11.25
C THR A 66 -4.30 2.12 10.52
N HIS A 67 -2.98 1.96 10.60
CA HIS A 67 -1.99 2.75 9.87
C HIS A 67 -0.98 1.82 9.18
N LEU A 68 -0.49 2.26 8.02
CA LEU A 68 0.54 1.54 7.26
C LEU A 68 1.86 1.57 8.08
N PRO A 69 2.43 0.41 8.46
CA PRO A 69 3.72 0.38 9.15
C PRO A 69 4.84 0.91 8.23
N PRO A 70 6.02 1.28 8.77
CA PRO A 70 7.17 1.65 7.97
C PRO A 70 7.52 0.51 7.00
N LEU A 71 7.43 0.78 5.71
CA LEU A 71 7.77 -0.16 4.65
C LEU A 71 9.28 -0.14 4.42
N LEU A 72 9.89 -1.32 4.39
CA LEU A 72 11.24 -1.48 3.88
C LEU A 72 11.14 -1.56 2.36
N LEU A 73 11.37 -0.43 1.69
CA LEU A 73 11.43 -0.36 0.24
C LEU A 73 12.87 -0.49 -0.21
N ASP A 74 13.10 -1.29 -1.25
CA ASP A 74 14.37 -1.24 -1.97
C ASP A 74 14.46 0.04 -2.84
N ASP A 75 15.62 0.21 -3.49
CA ASP A 75 15.88 1.39 -4.30
C ASP A 75 14.91 1.54 -5.48
N ASP A 76 14.51 0.44 -6.12
CA ASP A 76 13.65 0.45 -7.31
C ASP A 76 12.17 0.61 -6.91
N GLU A 77 11.74 -0.03 -5.83
CA GLU A 77 10.42 0.14 -5.23
C GLU A 77 10.18 1.59 -4.79
N ALA A 78 11.18 2.21 -4.13
CA ALA A 78 11.10 3.61 -3.72
C ALA A 78 10.94 4.57 -4.92
N VAL A 79 11.64 4.30 -6.03
CA VAL A 79 11.51 5.07 -7.27
C VAL A 79 10.12 4.89 -7.87
N ALA A 80 9.60 3.66 -7.92
CA ALA A 80 8.26 3.38 -8.45
C ALA A 80 7.17 4.10 -7.65
N VAL A 81 7.25 4.06 -6.31
CA VAL A 81 6.30 4.76 -5.43
C VAL A 81 6.39 6.27 -5.64
N ALA A 82 7.60 6.84 -5.74
CA ALA A 82 7.77 8.28 -5.95
C ALA A 82 7.16 8.74 -7.28
N ILE A 83 7.34 7.97 -8.36
CA ILE A 83 6.73 8.24 -9.67
C ILE A 83 5.21 8.15 -9.59
N GLY A 84 4.68 7.09 -8.99
CA GLY A 84 3.22 6.90 -8.82
C GLY A 84 2.58 8.05 -8.04
N LEU A 85 3.22 8.51 -6.95
CA LEU A 85 2.75 9.66 -6.17
C LEU A 85 2.82 10.96 -6.97
N ARG A 86 3.85 11.17 -7.79
CA ARG A 86 3.94 12.37 -8.65
C ARG A 86 2.87 12.37 -9.74
N THR A 87 2.60 11.21 -10.35
CA THR A 87 1.53 11.07 -11.35
C THR A 87 0.17 11.28 -10.71
N ALA A 88 -0.07 10.72 -9.52
CA ALA A 88 -1.31 10.94 -8.77
C ALA A 88 -1.50 12.41 -8.37
N ALA A 89 -0.42 13.12 -8.03
CA ALA A 89 -0.45 14.55 -7.76
C ALA A 89 -0.79 15.42 -8.99
N GLY A 90 -0.47 14.96 -10.21
CA GLY A 90 -0.81 15.65 -11.45
C GLY A 90 -2.08 15.15 -12.14
N GLY A 91 -2.80 14.21 -11.51
CA GLY A 91 -3.97 13.55 -12.08
C GLY A 91 -5.28 14.29 -11.81
N THR A 92 -6.37 13.81 -12.40
CA THR A 92 -7.72 14.39 -12.27
C THR A 92 -8.51 13.85 -11.09
N ILE A 93 -7.89 13.23 -10.08
CA ILE A 93 -8.65 12.68 -8.95
C ILE A 93 -8.71 13.72 -7.82
N ALA A 94 -9.91 14.22 -7.50
CA ALA A 94 -10.12 15.22 -6.46
C ALA A 94 -9.60 14.75 -5.10
N GLY A 95 -8.87 15.60 -4.38
CA GLY A 95 -8.38 15.31 -3.02
C GLY A 95 -7.20 14.34 -2.93
N ILE A 96 -6.80 13.67 -4.02
CA ILE A 96 -5.59 12.83 -4.05
C ILE A 96 -4.32 13.66 -4.24
N GLU A 97 -4.40 14.86 -4.81
CA GLU A 97 -3.24 15.72 -5.05
C GLU A 97 -2.48 16.05 -3.76
N ASP A 98 -3.17 16.65 -2.78
CA ASP A 98 -2.60 17.03 -1.49
C ASP A 98 -2.06 15.83 -0.71
N SER A 99 -2.80 14.72 -0.71
CA SER A 99 -2.39 13.51 0.00
C SER A 99 -1.18 12.84 -0.67
N SER A 100 -1.11 12.87 -1.99
CA SER A 100 0.04 12.36 -2.77
C SER A 100 1.29 13.21 -2.56
N LEU A 101 1.17 14.54 -2.55
CA LEU A 101 2.28 15.45 -2.25
C LEU A 101 2.80 15.27 -0.82
N ARG A 102 1.91 15.10 0.16
CA ARG A 102 2.28 14.81 1.55
C ARG A 102 2.99 13.46 1.66
N ALA A 103 2.48 12.43 0.98
CA ALA A 103 3.12 11.12 0.95
C ALA A 103 4.51 11.18 0.27
N LEU A 104 4.64 11.91 -0.83
CA LEU A 104 5.92 12.10 -1.52
C LEU A 104 6.94 12.80 -0.62
N THR A 105 6.51 13.84 0.09
CA THR A 105 7.36 14.54 1.08
C THR A 105 7.85 13.59 2.18
N LYS A 106 6.95 12.75 2.72
CA LYS A 106 7.32 11.74 3.74
C LYS A 106 8.32 10.72 3.18
N LEU A 107 8.10 10.25 1.94
CA LEU A 107 9.01 9.33 1.27
C LEU A 107 10.40 9.96 1.12
N GLU A 108 10.49 11.17 0.57
CA GLU A 108 11.77 11.87 0.36
C GLU A 108 12.56 12.09 1.65
N GLN A 109 11.89 12.32 2.78
CA GLN A 109 12.53 12.45 4.10
C GLN A 109 13.20 11.15 4.55
N MET A 110 12.65 10.00 4.15
CA MET A 110 13.17 8.67 4.50
C MET A 110 14.24 8.17 3.52
N LEU A 111 14.36 8.75 2.32
CA LEU A 111 15.35 8.31 1.32
C LEU A 111 16.79 8.74 1.67
N PRO A 112 17.78 7.85 1.48
CA PRO A 112 19.20 8.22 1.47
C PRO A 112 19.51 9.29 0.40
N SER A 113 20.52 10.12 0.64
CA SER A 113 20.89 11.24 -0.26
C SER A 113 21.06 10.84 -1.72
N ARG A 114 21.71 9.69 -1.99
CA ARG A 114 21.88 9.14 -3.34
C ARG A 114 20.55 8.88 -4.06
N LEU A 115 19.59 8.32 -3.33
CA LEU A 115 18.32 7.87 -3.88
C LEU A 115 17.37 9.06 -4.05
N ARG A 116 17.40 10.01 -3.11
CA ARG A 116 16.70 11.30 -3.24
C ARG A 116 17.12 12.05 -4.50
N HIS A 117 18.41 12.09 -4.82
CA HIS A 117 18.87 12.74 -6.05
C HIS A 117 18.36 12.03 -7.29
N ARG A 118 18.48 10.69 -7.35
CA ARG A 118 17.99 9.86 -8.46
C ARG A 118 16.49 10.05 -8.70
N VAL A 119 15.68 10.02 -7.63
CA VAL A 119 14.24 10.26 -7.69
C VAL A 119 13.94 11.66 -8.22
N ARG A 120 14.56 12.71 -7.66
CA ARG A 120 14.32 14.10 -8.12
C ARG A 120 14.68 14.30 -9.60
N THR A 121 15.79 13.73 -10.07
CA THR A 121 16.18 13.80 -11.48
C THR A 121 15.15 13.11 -12.38
N LEU A 122 14.67 11.93 -11.98
CA LEU A 122 13.62 11.23 -12.73
C LEU A 122 12.32 12.02 -12.74
N LEU A 123 11.85 12.49 -11.60
CA LEU A 123 10.62 13.29 -11.49
C LEU A 123 10.68 14.64 -12.23
N ALA A 124 11.87 15.21 -12.41
CA ALA A 124 12.08 16.40 -13.22
C ALA A 124 12.04 16.10 -14.74
N ALA A 125 12.45 14.90 -15.13
CA ALA A 125 12.37 14.42 -16.51
C ALA A 125 10.95 13.94 -16.88
N THR A 126 10.15 13.47 -15.91
CA THR A 126 8.74 13.14 -16.12
C THR A 126 7.88 14.41 -16.14
N VAL A 127 7.70 14.97 -17.33
CA VAL A 127 6.68 16.00 -17.55
C VAL A 127 5.32 15.32 -17.47
N SER A 128 4.56 15.62 -16.42
CA SER A 128 3.16 15.21 -16.33
C SER A 128 2.43 15.90 -17.48
N VAL A 129 2.00 15.12 -18.47
CA VAL A 129 1.01 15.59 -19.44
C VAL A 129 -0.25 15.80 -18.62
N GLY A 130 -0.53 17.06 -18.28
CA GLY A 130 -1.67 17.43 -17.47
C GLY A 130 -2.91 16.71 -18.00
N ALA A 131 -3.55 15.95 -17.14
CA ALA A 131 -4.77 15.25 -17.49
C ALA A 131 -5.84 16.33 -17.74
N GLY A 132 -6.01 16.73 -19.00
CA GLY A 132 -7.03 17.70 -19.45
C GLY A 132 -8.44 17.11 -19.43
N GLY A 133 -8.74 16.27 -18.44
CA GLY A 133 -10.02 15.58 -18.26
C GLY A 133 -10.81 16.11 -17.06
N PRO A 134 -12.08 15.73 -16.92
CA PRO A 134 -12.89 16.09 -15.78
C PRO A 134 -12.32 15.47 -14.49
N THR A 135 -12.43 16.23 -13.40
CA THR A 135 -12.03 15.76 -12.08
C THR A 135 -13.02 14.70 -11.58
N VAL A 136 -12.52 13.56 -11.07
CA VAL A 136 -13.32 12.44 -10.56
C VAL A 136 -13.11 12.29 -9.06
N ASP A 137 -14.17 12.01 -8.31
CA ASP A 137 -14.11 11.74 -6.87
C ASP A 137 -13.49 10.34 -6.58
N PRO A 138 -12.50 10.22 -5.67
CA PRO A 138 -11.95 8.94 -5.23
C PRO A 138 -12.98 7.93 -4.74
N GLU A 139 -14.06 8.37 -4.09
CA GLU A 139 -15.10 7.48 -3.58
C GLU A 139 -15.82 6.78 -4.72
N ILE A 140 -16.04 7.47 -5.85
CA ILE A 140 -16.64 6.90 -7.06
C ILE A 140 -15.73 5.81 -7.63
N LEU A 141 -14.42 6.07 -7.72
CA LEU A 141 -13.46 5.08 -8.21
C LEU A 141 -13.39 3.85 -7.27
N THR A 142 -13.46 4.08 -5.96
CA THR A 142 -13.48 3.01 -4.95
C THR A 142 -14.75 2.16 -5.08
N ALA A 143 -15.91 2.79 -5.28
CA ALA A 143 -17.17 2.09 -5.52
C ALA A 143 -17.14 1.26 -6.81
N ILE A 144 -16.57 1.80 -7.89
CA ILE A 144 -16.38 1.08 -9.16
C ILE A 144 -15.44 -0.12 -8.96
N ALA A 145 -14.31 0.06 -8.28
CA ALA A 145 -13.36 -1.02 -8.01
C ALA A 145 -13.99 -2.13 -7.14
N GLY A 146 -14.78 -1.77 -6.13
CA GLY A 146 -15.56 -2.71 -5.33
C GLY A 146 -16.57 -3.49 -6.19
N ALA A 147 -17.34 -2.81 -7.03
CA ALA A 147 -18.27 -3.45 -7.95
C ALA A 147 -17.59 -4.40 -8.94
N ILE A 148 -16.39 -4.06 -9.43
CA ILE A 148 -15.58 -4.95 -10.29
C ILE A 148 -15.17 -6.21 -9.52
N ARG A 149 -14.60 -6.05 -8.31
CA ARG A 149 -14.17 -7.15 -7.45
C ARG A 149 -15.32 -8.09 -7.12
N ASP A 150 -16.46 -7.53 -6.74
CA ASP A 150 -17.65 -8.28 -6.33
C ASP A 150 -18.52 -8.71 -7.52
N LYS A 151 -18.06 -8.44 -8.76
CA LYS A 151 -18.72 -8.83 -10.00
C LYS A 151 -20.13 -8.27 -10.17
N HIS A 152 -20.37 -7.07 -9.64
CA HIS A 152 -21.63 -6.37 -9.74
C HIS A 152 -21.74 -5.58 -11.06
N ARG A 153 -22.98 -5.48 -11.56
CA ARG A 153 -23.32 -4.61 -12.69
C ARG A 153 -23.33 -3.16 -12.22
N LEU A 154 -22.75 -2.27 -13.03
CA LEU A 154 -22.72 -0.83 -12.76
C LEU A 154 -23.81 -0.14 -13.57
N ARG A 155 -24.61 0.70 -12.91
CA ARG A 155 -25.64 1.54 -13.54
C ARG A 155 -25.26 3.01 -13.36
N PHE A 156 -25.18 3.77 -14.46
CA PHE A 156 -24.77 5.17 -14.43
C PHE A 156 -25.44 5.96 -15.56
N ASP A 157 -25.56 7.27 -15.34
CA ASP A 157 -26.00 8.21 -16.37
C ASP A 157 -24.83 8.51 -17.31
N TYR A 158 -25.08 8.39 -18.62
CA TYR A 158 -24.10 8.58 -19.67
C TYR A 158 -24.51 9.76 -20.55
N HIS A 159 -23.71 10.82 -20.53
CA HIS A 159 -23.84 11.94 -21.45
C HIS A 159 -23.07 11.62 -22.73
N SER A 160 -23.79 11.43 -23.84
CA SER A 160 -23.18 11.27 -25.15
C SER A 160 -22.68 12.61 -25.71
N HIS A 161 -21.81 12.53 -26.72
CA HIS A 161 -21.23 13.69 -27.39
C HIS A 161 -22.28 14.65 -28.00
N ASP A 162 -23.48 14.15 -28.28
CA ASP A 162 -24.61 14.89 -28.83
C ASP A 162 -25.47 15.59 -27.74
N GLY A 163 -25.06 15.49 -26.48
CA GLY A 163 -25.74 16.09 -25.33
C GLY A 163 -26.87 15.25 -24.74
N THR A 164 -27.15 14.05 -25.28
CA THR A 164 -28.20 13.18 -24.74
C THR A 164 -27.73 12.48 -23.47
N THR A 165 -28.53 12.55 -22.40
CA THR A 165 -28.31 11.75 -21.19
C THR A 165 -29.06 10.43 -21.30
N THR A 166 -28.34 9.32 -21.23
CA THR A 166 -28.92 7.96 -21.28
C THR A 166 -28.49 7.16 -20.08
N LEU A 167 -29.38 6.35 -19.53
CA LEU A 167 -29.02 5.43 -18.46
C LEU A 167 -28.35 4.19 -19.07
N ARG A 168 -27.12 3.88 -18.62
CA ARG A 168 -26.40 2.69 -19.08
C ARG A 168 -26.12 1.71 -17.96
N ILE A 169 -26.09 0.43 -18.33
CA ILE A 169 -25.66 -0.66 -17.46
C ILE A 169 -24.48 -1.35 -18.13
N THR A 170 -23.35 -1.46 -17.43
CA THR A 170 -22.18 -2.21 -17.88
C THR A 170 -21.85 -3.33 -16.89
N VAL A 171 -21.21 -4.38 -17.40
CA VAL A 171 -20.58 -5.43 -16.60
C VAL A 171 -19.07 -5.19 -16.53
N PRO A 172 -18.39 -5.66 -15.47
CA PRO A 172 -16.93 -5.62 -15.40
C PRO A 172 -16.27 -6.33 -16.59
N PRO A 173 -15.11 -5.86 -17.09
CA PRO A 173 -14.45 -6.44 -18.26
C PRO A 173 -14.13 -7.94 -18.11
N ASP A 174 -13.80 -8.40 -16.89
CA ASP A 174 -13.55 -9.82 -16.61
C ASP A 174 -14.82 -10.70 -16.61
N LEU A 175 -16.01 -10.08 -16.59
CA LEU A 175 -17.29 -10.78 -16.73
C LEU A 175 -17.67 -11.03 -18.19
N ASN A 176 -17.09 -10.27 -19.14
CA ASN A 176 -17.43 -10.35 -20.55
C ASN A 176 -16.80 -11.55 -21.29
N TRP A 177 -15.98 -12.38 -20.64
CA TRP A 177 -15.27 -13.50 -21.30
C TRP A 177 -16.00 -14.86 -21.21
N ARG A 178 -17.08 -15.02 -20.44
CA ARG A 178 -17.61 -16.37 -20.14
C ARG A 178 -19.02 -16.75 -20.60
N ASP A 179 -19.80 -15.87 -21.19
CA ASP A 179 -21.12 -16.26 -21.74
C ASP A 179 -21.18 -16.00 -23.25
N ARG A 180 -20.69 -16.99 -24.02
CA ARG A 180 -21.20 -17.35 -25.35
C ARG A 180 -21.90 -18.68 -25.24
#